data_AF-A0A9D1JYG9-F1
#
_entry.id   AF-A0A9D1JYG9-F1
#
_cell.length_a   1.000
_cell.length_b   1.000
_cell.length_c   1.000
_cell.angle_alpha   90.00
_cell.angle_beta   90.00
_cell.angle_gamma   90.00
#
_symmetry.space_group_name_H-M   'P 1'
#
loop_
_entity.id
_entity.type
_entity.pdbx_description
1 polymer ?
#
loop_
_entity_poly.entity_id
_entity_poly.type
_entity_poly.pdbx_seq_one_letter_code
_entity_poly.pdbx_strand_id
1 'polypeptide(L)'
;MLYIKPFTSEDGLPQFAEAFREGRLSYIAFSGKEIIGHIFYRARPDRLFIEEVESGGDLGLFDGLIRAVADAAVTAGLPCVEFGPKVDKASLSVLSVPVDGQNCLGSLPAFLHNCKSCNFS
;
A
#
# COMPACT_ATOMS: atom_id res chain seq x y z
N MET A 1 9.31 17.14 4.81
CA MET A 1 9.25 15.85 5.53
C MET A 1 8.36 14.93 4.73
N LEU A 2 8.85 13.74 4.39
CA LEU A 2 8.10 12.70 3.68
C LEU A 2 7.49 11.75 4.70
N TYR A 3 6.20 11.47 4.59
CA TYR A 3 5.53 10.50 5.47
C TYR A 3 4.30 9.89 4.80
N ILE A 4 3.94 8.69 5.24
CA ILE A 4 2.74 7.96 4.82
C ILE A 4 1.85 7.80 6.06
N LYS A 5 0.54 8.02 5.92
CA LYS A 5 -0.42 7.79 7.01
C LYS A 5 -1.73 7.22 6.48
N PRO A 6 -2.49 6.48 7.30
CA PRO A 6 -3.83 6.05 6.91
C PRO A 6 -4.75 7.27 6.79
N PHE A 7 -5.68 7.23 5.84
CA PHE A 7 -6.74 8.20 5.75
C PHE A 7 -7.77 7.98 6.87
N THR A 8 -8.27 9.08 7.41
CA THR A 8 -9.36 9.17 8.38
C THR A 8 -10.35 10.24 7.92
N SER A 9 -11.61 10.16 8.35
CA SER A 9 -12.62 11.16 8.00
C SER A 9 -12.27 12.57 8.50
N GLU A 10 -11.35 12.69 9.44
CA GLU A 10 -10.87 13.97 10.00
C GLU A 10 -9.85 14.68 9.10
N ASP A 11 -9.30 14.00 8.09
CA ASP A 11 -8.23 14.55 7.23
C ASP A 11 -8.71 15.66 6.28
N GLY A 12 -10.02 15.83 6.10
CA GLY A 12 -10.57 16.92 5.28
C GLY A 12 -10.19 16.83 3.80
N LEU A 13 -9.99 15.61 3.27
CA LEU A 13 -9.66 15.35 1.86
C LEU A 13 -10.86 14.74 1.11
N PRO A 14 -11.69 15.55 0.41
CA PRO A 14 -12.95 15.09 -0.15
C PRO A 14 -12.83 13.92 -1.13
N GLN A 15 -11.74 13.90 -1.92
CA GLN A 15 -11.48 12.85 -2.91
C GLN A 15 -11.24 11.46 -2.27
N PHE A 16 -10.76 11.41 -1.03
CA PHE A 16 -10.61 10.17 -0.27
C PHE A 16 -11.85 9.87 0.58
N ALA A 17 -12.58 10.90 1.01
CA ALA A 17 -13.82 10.74 1.77
C ALA A 17 -14.92 10.03 0.98
N GLU A 18 -15.00 10.22 -0.33
CA GLU A 18 -15.93 9.47 -1.19
C GLU A 18 -15.55 7.99 -1.26
N ALA A 19 -14.29 7.67 -1.57
CA ALA A 19 -13.79 6.31 -1.58
C ALA A 19 -13.99 5.61 -0.23
N PHE A 20 -13.79 6.32 0.88
CA PHE A 20 -14.02 5.80 2.22
C PHE A 20 -15.49 5.44 2.48
N ARG A 21 -16.43 6.27 2.02
CA ARG A 21 -17.88 5.97 2.11
C ARG A 21 -18.27 4.73 1.32
N GLU A 22 -17.54 4.41 0.25
CA GLU A 22 -17.71 3.18 -0.54
C GLU A 22 -17.01 1.95 0.08
N GLY A 23 -16.42 2.10 1.27
CA GLY A 23 -15.72 1.04 1.99
C GLY A 23 -14.28 0.80 1.52
N ARG A 24 -13.67 1.74 0.78
CA ARG A 24 -12.25 1.70 0.43
C ARG A 24 -11.44 2.32 1.57
N LEU A 25 -10.41 1.61 2.02
CA LEU A 25 -9.40 2.14 2.92
C LEU A 25 -8.26 2.74 2.11
N SER A 26 -7.49 3.67 2.69
CA SER A 26 -6.32 4.22 2.02
C SER A 26 -5.19 4.60 2.95
N TYR A 27 -3.97 4.52 2.40
CA TYR A 27 -2.82 5.28 2.90
C TYR A 27 -2.50 6.39 1.91
N ILE A 28 -2.11 7.54 2.45
CA ILE A 28 -1.77 8.74 1.69
C ILE A 28 -0.33 9.13 2.02
N ALA A 29 0.46 9.39 0.99
CA ALA A 29 1.83 9.86 1.10
C ALA A 29 1.90 11.37 0.90
N PHE A 30 2.65 12.03 1.78
CA PHE A 30 2.80 13.47 1.80
C PHE A 30 4.26 13.89 1.67
N SER A 31 4.49 14.97 0.91
CA SER A 31 5.68 15.80 0.98
C SER A 31 5.30 17.15 1.60
N GLY A 32 5.51 17.29 2.91
CA GLY A 32 4.99 18.44 3.64
C GLY A 32 3.47 18.47 3.64
N LYS A 33 2.86 19.39 2.88
CA LYS A 33 1.40 19.50 2.75
C LYS A 33 0.87 18.93 1.43
N GLU A 34 1.76 18.57 0.51
CA GLU A 34 1.37 18.07 -0.80
C GLU A 34 1.18 16.56 -0.77
N ILE A 35 0.12 16.08 -1.41
CA ILE A 35 -0.10 14.65 -1.63
C ILE A 35 0.74 14.24 -2.83
N ILE A 36 1.62 13.28 -2.64
CA ILE A 36 2.53 12.78 -3.68
C ILE A 36 2.19 11.35 -4.14
N GLY A 37 1.25 10.69 -3.45
CA GLY A 37 0.76 9.37 -3.84
C GLY A 37 -0.26 8.82 -2.84
N HIS A 38 -0.92 7.75 -3.23
CA HIS A 38 -1.89 7.05 -2.41
C HIS A 38 -2.02 5.59 -2.80
N ILE A 39 -2.59 4.81 -1.89
CA ILE A 39 -2.98 3.43 -2.15
C ILE A 39 -4.40 3.22 -1.65
N PHE A 40 -5.24 2.63 -2.48
CA PHE A 40 -6.58 2.22 -2.10
C PHE A 40 -6.64 0.70 -1.97
N TYR A 41 -7.26 0.24 -0.90
CA TYR A 41 -7.42 -1.18 -0.62
C TYR A 41 -8.73 -1.46 0.11
N ARG A 42 -9.15 -2.73 0.12
CA ARG A 42 -10.33 -3.20 0.85
C ARG A 42 -9.95 -4.36 1.75
N ALA A 43 -10.64 -4.45 2.89
CA ALA A 43 -10.60 -5.67 3.69
C ALA A 43 -11.44 -6.77 3.03
N ARG A 44 -10.91 -7.98 3.01
CA ARG A 44 -11.62 -9.24 2.72
C ARG A 44 -11.40 -10.19 3.91
N PRO A 45 -12.20 -11.27 4.04
CA PRO A 45 -12.14 -12.14 5.22
C PRO A 45 -10.75 -12.71 5.54
N ASP A 46 -9.91 -12.95 4.53
CA ASP A 46 -8.62 -13.62 4.65
C ASP A 46 -7.46 -12.83 4.04
N ARG A 47 -7.66 -11.56 3.65
CA ARG A 47 -6.64 -10.75 2.95
C ARG A 47 -7.00 -9.28 2.89
N LEU A 48 -6.01 -8.44 2.61
CA LEU A 48 -6.26 -7.09 2.09
C LEU A 48 -6.13 -7.11 0.57
N PHE A 49 -7.08 -6.47 -0.12
CA PHE A 49 -7.09 -6.37 -1.58
C PHE A 49 -6.72 -4.95 -2.00
N ILE A 50 -5.54 -4.78 -2.60
CA ILE A 50 -5.09 -3.50 -3.16
C ILE A 50 -5.80 -3.29 -4.50
N GLU A 51 -6.59 -2.22 -4.58
CA GLU A 51 -7.32 -1.86 -5.79
C GLU A 51 -6.48 -0.98 -6.73
N GLU A 52 -5.65 -0.11 -6.15
CA GLU A 52 -4.97 0.97 -6.88
C GLU A 52 -3.76 1.46 -6.07
N VAL A 53 -2.68 1.79 -6.77
CA VAL A 53 -1.50 2.46 -6.22
C VAL A 53 -1.14 3.60 -7.16
N GLU A 54 -1.14 4.83 -6.65
CA GLU A 54 -0.68 6.02 -7.35
C GLU A 54 0.60 6.51 -6.68
N SER A 55 1.66 6.65 -7.46
CA SER A 55 3.01 6.99 -6.98
C SER A 55 3.74 7.97 -7.91
N GLY A 56 3.09 8.45 -8.98
CA GLY A 56 3.75 9.31 -9.98
C GLY A 56 4.91 8.63 -10.71
N GLY A 57 5.02 7.30 -10.65
CA GLY A 57 6.14 6.53 -11.21
C GLY A 57 7.35 6.40 -10.26
N ASP A 58 7.27 6.89 -9.03
CA ASP A 58 8.32 6.72 -8.03
C ASP A 58 8.24 5.32 -7.40
N LEU A 59 9.23 4.48 -7.71
CA LEU A 59 9.32 3.10 -7.22
C LEU A 59 9.52 3.01 -5.69
N GLY A 60 10.20 3.99 -5.08
CA GLY A 60 10.41 4.02 -3.63
C GLY A 60 9.11 4.35 -2.89
N LEU A 61 8.34 5.29 -3.44
CA LEU A 61 7.00 5.62 -2.94
C LEU A 61 6.03 4.45 -3.13
N PHE A 62 6.06 3.81 -4.30
CA PHE A 62 5.26 2.61 -4.59
C PHE A 62 5.55 1.49 -3.58
N ASP A 63 6.83 1.18 -3.31
CA ASP A 63 7.24 0.20 -2.30
C ASP A 63 6.76 0.60 -0.90
N GLY A 64 6.93 1.87 -0.50
CA GLY A 64 6.47 2.39 0.78
C GLY A 64 4.97 2.25 1.00
N LEU A 65 4.15 2.54 -0.02
CA LEU A 65 2.69 2.39 0.03
C LEU A 65 2.27 0.92 0.17
N ILE A 66 2.91 0.01 -0.56
CA ILE A 66 2.64 -1.44 -0.43
C ILE A 66 3.02 -1.93 0.96
N ARG A 67 4.17 -1.49 1.49
CA ARG A 67 4.61 -1.84 2.85
C ARG A 67 3.61 -1.37 3.91
N ALA A 68 3.03 -0.18 3.76
CA ALA A 68 2.00 0.30 4.69
C ALA A 68 0.78 -0.65 4.73
N VAL A 69 0.33 -1.14 3.57
CA VAL A 69 -0.77 -2.12 3.51
C VAL A 69 -0.35 -3.50 4.03
N ALA A 70 0.87 -3.95 3.73
CA ALA A 70 1.40 -5.21 4.27
C ALA A 70 1.52 -5.17 5.80
N ASP A 71 1.96 -4.06 6.37
CA ASP A 71 2.01 -3.85 7.83
C ASP A 71 0.61 -3.89 8.46
N ALA A 72 -0.38 -3.27 7.80
CA ALA A 72 -1.78 -3.37 8.20
C ALA A 72 -2.31 -4.81 8.16
N ALA A 73 -1.94 -5.58 7.13
CA ALA A 73 -2.33 -6.99 7.02
C ALA A 73 -1.69 -7.85 8.13
N VAL A 74 -0.41 -7.64 8.44
CA VAL A 74 0.27 -8.31 9.56
C VAL A 74 -0.39 -7.98 10.89
N THR A 75 -0.68 -6.69 11.12
CA THR A 75 -1.37 -6.22 12.34
C THR A 75 -2.76 -6.84 12.49
N ALA A 76 -3.47 -7.04 11.37
CA ALA A 76 -4.78 -7.68 11.34
C ALA A 76 -4.72 -9.23 11.41
N GLY A 77 -3.52 -9.83 11.44
CA GLY A 77 -3.35 -11.29 11.44
C GLY A 77 -3.74 -11.95 10.11
N LEU A 78 -3.71 -11.19 9.01
CA LEU A 78 -4.09 -11.68 7.69
C LEU A 78 -2.90 -12.36 7.00
N PRO A 79 -3.12 -13.48 6.28
CA PRO A 79 -2.05 -14.25 5.66
C PRO A 79 -1.45 -13.58 4.42
N CYS A 80 -2.17 -12.70 3.72
CA CYS A 80 -1.67 -12.09 2.51
C CYS A 80 -2.27 -10.73 2.16
N VAL A 81 -1.60 -10.06 1.22
CA VAL A 81 -2.09 -8.90 0.48
C VAL A 81 -2.23 -9.29 -0.99
N GLU A 82 -3.42 -9.14 -1.56
CA GLU A 82 -3.73 -9.44 -2.96
C GLU A 82 -3.66 -8.16 -3.80
N PHE A 83 -3.00 -8.22 -4.96
CA PHE A 83 -2.90 -7.10 -5.89
C PHE A 83 -3.96 -7.20 -6.99
N GLY A 84 -4.83 -6.19 -7.04
CA GLY A 84 -5.84 -6.03 -8.08
C GLY A 84 -5.27 -5.82 -9.49
N PRO A 85 -6.13 -5.90 -10.51
CA PRO A 85 -5.71 -5.85 -11.92
C PRO A 85 -5.18 -4.48 -12.37
N LYS A 86 -5.52 -3.42 -11.65
CA LYS A 86 -5.05 -2.05 -11.96
C LYS A 86 -3.69 -1.71 -11.34
N VAL A 87 -3.16 -2.57 -10.48
CA VAL A 87 -1.84 -2.36 -9.87
C VAL A 87 -0.76 -2.58 -10.91
N ASP A 88 0.19 -1.65 -11.00
CA ASP A 88 1.31 -1.73 -11.94
C ASP A 88 2.20 -2.95 -11.67
N LYS A 89 2.07 -3.97 -12.53
CA LYS A 89 2.85 -5.21 -12.46
C LYS A 89 4.31 -5.00 -12.82
N ALA A 90 4.65 -3.97 -13.61
CA ALA A 90 6.03 -3.67 -13.93
C ALA A 90 6.78 -3.18 -12.69
N SER A 91 6.19 -2.25 -11.93
CA SER A 91 6.74 -1.79 -10.65
C SER A 91 6.93 -2.93 -9.64
N LEU A 92 5.93 -3.83 -9.51
CA LEU A 92 6.06 -5.02 -8.66
C LEU A 92 7.24 -5.92 -9.06
N SER A 93 7.43 -6.12 -10.36
CA SER A 93 8.53 -6.92 -10.92
C SER A 93 9.89 -6.27 -10.68
N VAL A 94 10.04 -4.97 -10.94
CA VAL A 94 11.28 -4.21 -10.71
C VAL A 94 11.67 -4.25 -9.24
N LEU A 95 10.70 -4.15 -8.33
CA LEU A 95 10.92 -4.23 -6.89
C LEU A 95 11.13 -5.66 -6.38
N SER A 96 10.99 -6.67 -7.25
CA SER A 96 11.07 -8.09 -6.89
C SER A 96 10.10 -8.45 -5.75
N VAL A 97 8.88 -7.87 -5.76
CA VAL A 97 7.86 -8.20 -4.78
C VAL A 97 7.48 -9.67 -4.97
N PRO A 98 7.54 -10.53 -3.92
CA PRO A 98 7.31 -11.96 -4.06
C PRO A 98 5.80 -12.24 -4.13
N VAL A 99 5.25 -12.00 -5.31
CA VAL A 99 3.84 -12.24 -5.63
C VAL A 99 3.69 -13.65 -6.22
N ASP A 100 2.74 -14.42 -5.71
CA ASP A 100 2.42 -15.76 -6.22
C ASP A 100 1.50 -15.74 -7.45
N GLY A 101 1.14 -16.94 -7.95
CA GLY A 101 0.23 -17.10 -9.08
C GLY A 101 -1.20 -16.62 -8.85
N GLN A 102 -1.59 -16.29 -7.61
CA GLN A 102 -2.88 -15.73 -7.24
C GLN A 102 -2.80 -14.20 -7.02
N ASN A 103 -1.72 -13.55 -7.47
CA ASN A 103 -1.44 -12.15 -7.19
C ASN A 103 -1.34 -11.83 -5.68
N CYS A 104 -0.98 -12.81 -4.85
CA CYS A 104 -0.87 -12.64 -3.41
C CYS A 104 0.59 -12.51 -2.97
N LEU A 105 0.83 -11.54 -2.08
CA LEU A 105 2.02 -11.43 -1.26
C LEU A 105 1.75 -12.12 0.09
N GLY A 106 2.20 -13.37 0.24
CA GLY A 106 1.92 -14.19 1.43
C GLY A 106 3.00 -14.13 2.54
N SER A 107 4.24 -13.81 2.20
CA SER A 107 5.34 -13.74 3.19
C SER A 107 5.47 -12.33 3.77
N LEU A 108 4.38 -11.79 4.33
CA LEU A 108 4.29 -10.39 4.74
C LEU A 108 5.40 -9.93 5.72
N PRO A 109 5.71 -10.67 6.81
CA PRO A 109 6.79 -10.26 7.71
C PRO A 109 8.15 -10.24 7.02
N ALA A 110 8.46 -11.28 6.23
CA ALA A 110 9.72 -11.34 5.49
C ALA A 110 9.83 -10.20 4.47
N PHE A 111 8.74 -9.85 3.79
CA PHE A 111 8.68 -8.70 2.89
C PHE A 111 8.99 -7.39 3.62
N LEU A 112 8.35 -7.15 4.78
CA LEU A 112 8.56 -5.96 5.59
C LEU A 112 10.02 -5.86 6.10
N HIS A 113 10.62 -6.97 6.52
CA HIS A 113 12.01 -7.01 6.98
C HIS A 113 13.06 -6.92 5.87
N ASN A 114 12.71 -7.29 4.62
CA ASN A 114 13.62 -7.20 3.47
C ASN A 114 13.70 -5.81 2.83
N CYS A 115 13.42 -4.76 3.60
CA CYS A 115 13.55 -3.37 3.15
C CYS A 115 15.02 -3.05 2.82
N LYS A 116 15.39 -3.11 1.53
CA LYS A 116 16.74 -2.78 1.05
C LYS A 116 17.19 -1.37 1.43
N SER A 117 16.24 -0.44 1.58
CA SER A 117 16.49 0.96 1.97
C SER A 117 16.52 1.19 3.49
N CYS A 118 16.15 0.21 4.31
CA CYS A 118 16.17 0.36 5.77
C CYS A 118 17.57 0.13 6.36
N ASN A 119 18.58 -0.10 5.50
CA ASN A 119 20.00 -0.14 5.84
C ASN A 119 20.71 1.22 5.68
N PHE A 120 19.98 2.35 5.64
CA PHE A 120 20.61 3.67 5.83
C PHE A 120 20.83 3.90 7.34
N SER A 121 21.90 3.28 7.85
CA SER A 121 22.63 3.72 9.05
C SER A 121 23.77 4.64 8.63
#